data_AF-A0A8S0U6W9-F1
#
_entry.id   AF-A0A8S0U6W9-F1
#
_cell.length_a   1.000
_cell.length_b   1.000
_cell.length_c   1.000
_cell.angle_alpha   90.00
_cell.angle_beta   90.00
_cell.angle_gamma   90.00
#
_symmetry.space_group_name_H-M   'P 1'
#
loop_
_entity.id
_entity.type
_entity.pdbx_description
1 polymer ?
#
loop_
_entity_poly.entity_id
_entity_poly.type
_entity_poly.pdbx_seq_one_letter_code
_entity_poly.pdbx_strand_id
1 'polypeptide(L)'
;MLVASLIICRLVDDIATYEVEKERGQIATGIESYMKENQVTKEVAVDKFFEMVTNAWKDINEEYMRPTSSPREILMRILNLERIIDVTYKGNEDGYTQPQKVLKPHITSLFIDPIEV
;
A
#
# COMPACT_ATOMS: atom_id res chain seq x y z
N MET A 1 -3.12 2.22 15.11
CA MET A 1 -2.12 1.51 14.28
C MET A 1 -2.83 0.75 13.19
N LEU A 2 -3.81 -0.08 13.56
CA LEU A 2 -4.68 -0.76 12.59
C LEU A 2 -5.38 0.20 11.61
N VAL A 3 -5.90 1.33 12.06
CA VAL A 3 -6.57 2.29 11.16
C VAL A 3 -5.61 2.89 10.14
N ALA A 4 -4.43 3.34 10.58
CA ALA A 4 -3.39 3.87 9.70
C ALA A 4 -2.91 2.82 8.68
N SER A 5 -2.75 1.57 9.12
CA SER A 5 -2.50 0.42 8.26
C SER A 5 -3.55 0.25 7.15
N LEU A 6 -4.84 0.26 7.50
CA LEU A 6 -5.91 0.15 6.51
C LEU A 6 -5.94 1.34 5.52
N ILE A 7 -5.55 2.54 5.97
CA ILE A 7 -5.41 3.72 5.09
C ILE A 7 -4.30 3.48 4.06
N ILE A 8 -3.12 3.00 4.47
CA ILE A 8 -2.02 2.72 3.55
C ILE A 8 -2.45 1.71 2.50
N CYS A 9 -2.98 0.56 2.94
CA CYS A 9 -3.46 -0.50 2.05
C CYS A 9 -4.47 0.01 1.02
N ARG A 10 -5.51 0.74 1.45
CA ARG A 10 -6.53 1.30 0.56
C ARG A 10 -5.93 2.28 -0.45
N LEU A 11 -5.17 3.26 0.00
CA LEU A 11 -4.72 4.34 -0.87
C LEU A 11 -3.65 3.89 -1.87
N VAL A 12 -2.73 3.00 -1.45
CA VAL A 12 -1.73 2.43 -2.34
C VAL A 12 -2.37 1.57 -3.44
N ASP A 13 -3.37 0.76 -3.08
CA ASP A 13 -4.14 -0.02 -4.05
C ASP A 13 -4.87 0.89 -5.05
N ASP A 14 -5.65 1.86 -4.56
CA ASP A 14 -6.40 2.79 -5.40
C ASP A 14 -5.48 3.60 -6.37
N ILE A 15 -4.25 3.93 -5.95
CA ILE A 15 -3.25 4.56 -6.84
C ILE A 15 -2.80 3.59 -7.93
N ALA A 16 -2.40 2.38 -7.55
CA ALA A 16 -1.79 1.41 -8.45
C ALA A 16 -2.78 0.81 -9.46
N THR A 17 -4.04 0.66 -9.07
CA THR A 17 -5.07 0.01 -9.89
C THR A 17 -5.90 1.01 -10.71
N TYR A 18 -5.81 2.32 -10.44
CA TYR A 18 -6.68 3.35 -11.02
C TYR A 18 -6.91 3.21 -12.53
N GLU A 19 -5.84 3.13 -13.32
CA GLU A 19 -5.97 3.11 -14.79
C GLU A 19 -6.65 1.82 -15.27
N VAL A 20 -6.24 0.67 -14.72
CA VAL A 20 -6.82 -0.63 -15.08
C VAL A 20 -8.28 -0.71 -14.67
N GLU A 21 -8.64 -0.17 -13.50
CA GLU A 21 -10.03 -0.11 -13.06
C GLU A 21 -10.88 0.80 -13.95
N LYS A 22 -10.34 1.96 -14.33
CA LYS A 22 -11.00 2.91 -15.22
C LYS A 22 -11.20 2.35 -16.62
N GLU A 23 -10.19 1.68 -17.18
CA GLU A 23 -10.28 0.98 -18.47
C GLU A 23 -11.37 -0.11 -18.46
N ARG A 24 -11.59 -0.76 -17.31
CA ARG A 24 -12.66 -1.75 -17.10
C ARG A 24 -14.04 -1.10 -16.90
N GLY A 25 -14.14 0.22 -16.93
CA GLY A 25 -15.39 0.96 -16.76
C GLY A 25 -15.80 1.17 -15.30
N GLN A 26 -14.89 1.04 -14.33
CA GLN A 26 -15.18 1.42 -12.95
C GLN A 26 -15.36 2.94 -12.87
N ILE A 27 -16.56 3.36 -12.45
CA ILE A 27 -16.95 4.77 -12.35
C ILE A 27 -16.75 5.37 -10.96
N ALA A 28 -16.37 4.54 -9.98
CA ALA A 28 -16.27 4.91 -8.56
C ALA A 28 -15.00 4.35 -7.91
N THR A 29 -13.84 4.69 -8.47
CA THR A 29 -12.54 4.41 -7.85
C THR A 29 -12.23 5.48 -6.78
N GLY A 30 -11.27 5.22 -5.88
CA GLY A 30 -10.89 6.19 -4.85
C GLY A 30 -10.38 7.51 -5.43
N ILE A 31 -9.50 7.44 -6.43
CA ILE A 31 -8.97 8.60 -7.14
C ILE A 31 -10.09 9.37 -7.85
N GLU A 32 -11.01 8.68 -8.56
CA GLU A 32 -12.11 9.34 -9.27
C GLU A 32 -13.06 10.05 -8.29
N SER A 33 -13.33 9.41 -7.15
CA SER A 33 -14.15 9.98 -6.08
C SER A 33 -13.53 11.26 -5.53
N TYR A 34 -12.22 11.24 -5.26
CA TYR A 34 -11.48 12.41 -4.76
C TYR A 34 -11.46 13.56 -5.77
N MET A 35 -11.18 13.26 -7.04
CA MET A 35 -11.19 14.26 -8.13
C MET A 35 -12.54 14.95 -8.25
N LYS A 36 -13.64 14.17 -8.21
CA LYS A 36 -15.00 14.69 -8.34
C LYS A 36 -15.43 15.56 -7.16
N GLU A 37 -15.11 15.15 -5.94
CA GLU A 37 -15.46 15.89 -4.72
C GLU A 37 -14.69 17.21 -4.63
N ASN A 38 -13.40 17.19 -4.94
CA ASN A 38 -12.50 18.33 -4.73
C ASN A 38 -12.30 19.18 -6.00
N GLN A 39 -12.85 18.75 -7.15
CA GLN A 39 -12.70 19.41 -8.46
C GLN A 39 -11.23 19.60 -8.86
N VAL A 40 -10.42 18.56 -8.67
CA VAL A 40 -8.97 18.56 -8.94
C VAL A 40 -8.59 17.59 -10.06
N THR A 41 -7.36 17.74 -10.57
CA THR A 41 -6.80 16.81 -11.56
C THR A 41 -6.40 15.48 -10.90
N LYS A 42 -6.15 14.46 -11.73
CA LYS A 42 -5.67 13.16 -11.27
C LYS A 42 -4.34 13.29 -10.53
N GLU A 43 -3.41 14.09 -11.04
CA GLU A 43 -2.08 14.29 -10.47
C GLU A 43 -2.20 14.83 -9.04
N VAL A 44 -3.06 15.85 -8.83
CA VAL A 44 -3.32 16.41 -7.51
C VAL A 44 -3.95 15.38 -6.56
N ALA A 45 -4.86 14.54 -7.06
CA ALA A 45 -5.47 13.48 -6.27
C ALA A 45 -4.44 12.40 -5.84
N VAL A 46 -3.59 11.96 -6.76
CA VAL A 46 -2.52 10.99 -6.51
C VAL A 46 -1.50 11.55 -5.52
N ASP A 47 -1.06 12.79 -5.69
CA ASP A 47 -0.16 13.47 -4.76
C ASP A 47 -0.76 13.56 -3.35
N LYS A 48 -2.07 13.85 -3.27
CA LYS A 48 -2.76 13.86 -1.98
C LYS A 48 -2.81 12.48 -1.33
N PHE A 49 -3.07 11.43 -2.09
CA PHE A 49 -3.10 10.06 -1.57
C PHE A 49 -1.71 9.66 -1.06
N PHE A 50 -0.63 10.00 -1.77
CA PHE A 50 0.73 9.77 -1.28
C PHE A 50 1.06 10.56 -0.01
N GLU A 51 0.58 11.80 0.12
CA GLU A 51 0.70 12.57 1.36
C GLU A 51 -0.01 11.86 2.53
N MET A 52 -1.24 11.36 2.29
CA MET A 52 -2.02 10.62 3.29
C MET A 52 -1.34 9.31 3.69
N VAL A 53 -0.80 8.55 2.73
CA VAL A 53 0.00 7.34 2.98
C VAL A 53 1.23 7.67 3.82
N THR A 54 1.95 8.75 3.49
CA THR A 54 3.13 9.20 4.23
C THR A 54 2.79 9.56 5.68
N ASN A 55 1.65 10.21 5.90
CA ASN A 55 1.19 10.54 7.25
C ASN A 55 0.75 9.30 8.02
N ALA A 56 0.04 8.37 7.38
CA ALA A 56 -0.34 7.10 8.01
C ALA A 56 0.89 6.27 8.43
N TRP A 57 1.98 6.29 7.64
CA TRP A 57 3.25 5.68 8.07
C TRP A 57 3.84 6.32 9.33
N LYS A 58 3.75 7.65 9.46
CA LYS A 58 4.18 8.34 10.69
C LYS A 58 3.32 7.94 11.89
N ASP A 59 2.02 7.82 11.70
CA ASP A 59 1.09 7.37 12.75
C ASP A 59 1.43 5.95 13.23
N ILE A 60 1.70 5.02 12.30
CA ILE A 60 2.13 3.65 12.64
C ILE A 60 3.41 3.69 13.48
N ASN A 61 4.41 4.46 13.05
CA ASN A 61 5.68 4.55 13.77
C ASN A 61 5.50 5.13 15.18
N GLU A 62 4.69 6.18 15.32
CA GLU A 62 4.41 6.78 16.61
C GLU A 62 3.69 5.81 17.55
N GLU A 63 2.63 5.16 17.08
CA GLU A 63 1.85 4.21 17.89
C GLU A 63 2.65 2.95 18.22
N TYR A 64 3.53 2.51 17.33
CA TYR A 64 4.44 1.41 17.60
C TYR A 64 5.45 1.79 18.70
N MET A 65 5.90 3.03 18.79
CA MET A 65 6.88 3.45 19.81
C MET A 65 6.25 3.74 21.18
N ARG A 66 4.99 4.18 21.22
CA ARG A 66 4.29 4.50 22.47
C ARG A 66 4.12 3.25 23.37
N PRO A 67 4.10 3.41 24.71
CA PRO A 67 3.68 2.35 25.62
C PRO A 67 2.25 1.93 25.31
N THR A 68 2.00 0.62 25.26
CA THR A 68 0.69 0.07 24.93
C THR A 68 0.46 -1.24 25.68
N SER A 69 -0.80 -1.54 25.99
CA SER A 69 -1.21 -2.83 26.57
C SER A 69 -1.20 -3.98 25.56
N SER A 70 -1.08 -3.66 24.27
CA SER A 70 -1.04 -4.67 23.20
C SER A 70 0.32 -5.37 23.14
N PRO A 71 0.37 -6.71 23.00
CA PRO A 71 1.60 -7.45 22.81
C PRO A 71 2.40 -6.96 21.61
N ARG A 72 3.73 -6.85 21.75
CA ARG A 72 4.63 -6.37 20.69
C ARG A 72 4.58 -7.26 19.45
N GLU A 73 4.37 -8.57 19.61
CA GLU A 73 4.25 -9.51 18.50
C GLU A 73 3.04 -9.21 17.62
N ILE A 74 1.92 -8.80 18.21
CA ILE A 74 0.70 -8.42 17.47
C ILE A 74 0.98 -7.14 16.68
N LEU A 75 1.63 -6.15 17.30
CA LEU A 75 1.95 -4.90 16.63
C LEU A 75 2.91 -5.12 15.45
N MET A 76 3.91 -5.98 15.63
CA MET A 76 4.84 -6.36 14.57
C MET A 76 4.16 -7.03 13.38
N ARG A 77 3.11 -7.83 13.61
CA ARG A 77 2.33 -8.42 12.52
C ARG A 77 1.63 -7.36 11.69
N ILE A 78 1.00 -6.39 12.33
CA ILE A 78 0.33 -5.28 11.63
C ILE A 78 1.36 -4.45 10.84
N LEU A 79 2.50 -4.10 11.45
CA LEU A 79 3.58 -3.39 10.75
C LEU A 79 4.11 -4.18 9.54
N ASN A 80 4.26 -5.49 9.67
CA ASN A 80 4.72 -6.33 8.57
C ASN A 80 3.69 -6.49 7.45
N LEU A 81 2.38 -6.39 7.73
CA LEU A 81 1.36 -6.32 6.68
C LEU A 81 1.56 -5.07 5.80
N GLU A 82 1.83 -3.91 6.40
CA GLU A 82 2.06 -2.69 5.62
C GLU A 82 3.36 -2.73 4.83
N ARG A 83 4.40 -3.40 5.36
CA ARG A 83 5.62 -3.67 4.59
C ARG A 83 5.35 -4.58 3.39
N ILE A 84 4.43 -5.53 3.50
CA ILE A 84 4.02 -6.37 2.37
C ILE A 84 3.32 -5.52 1.31
N ILE A 85 2.43 -4.59 1.71
CA ILE A 85 1.78 -3.67 0.76
C ILE A 85 2.84 -2.84 0.01
N ASP A 86 3.76 -2.20 0.73
CA ASP A 86 4.83 -1.38 0.14
C ASP A 86 5.69 -2.17 -0.86
N VAL A 87 6.06 -3.41 -0.52
CA VAL A 87 6.83 -4.29 -1.42
C VAL A 87 5.99 -4.72 -2.62
N THR A 88 4.76 -5.17 -2.40
CA THR A 88 3.91 -5.79 -3.42
C THR A 88 3.46 -4.77 -4.48
N TYR A 89 3.21 -3.53 -4.06
CA TYR A 89 2.73 -2.46 -4.93
C TYR A 89 3.84 -1.52 -5.40
N LYS A 90 5.11 -1.93 -5.21
CA LYS A 90 6.27 -1.12 -5.57
C LYS A 90 6.25 -0.76 -7.06
N GLY A 91 6.45 0.53 -7.34
CA GLY A 91 6.40 1.06 -8.71
C GLY A 91 4.99 1.40 -9.19
N ASN A 92 4.00 1.47 -8.28
CA ASN A 92 2.59 1.73 -8.57
C ASN A 92 1.98 0.67 -9.50
N GLU A 93 2.34 -0.59 -9.28
CA GLU A 93 1.80 -1.73 -10.02
C GLU A 93 1.16 -2.72 -9.04
N ASP A 94 0.05 -3.35 -9.42
CA ASP A 94 -0.51 -4.48 -8.65
C ASP A 94 0.34 -5.74 -8.85
N GLY A 95 1.40 -5.87 -8.05
CA GLY A 95 2.30 -7.01 -8.06
C GLY A 95 1.70 -8.29 -7.49
N TYR A 96 0.52 -8.26 -6.86
CA TYR A 96 -0.16 -9.47 -6.43
C TYR A 96 -0.86 -10.14 -7.61
N THR A 97 -1.67 -9.36 -8.36
CA THR A 97 -2.35 -9.85 -9.56
C THR A 97 -1.38 -10.06 -10.73
N GLN A 98 -0.35 -9.22 -10.86
CA GLN A 98 0.68 -9.30 -11.90
C GLN A 98 2.08 -9.54 -11.30
N PRO A 99 2.36 -10.77 -10.82
CA PRO A 99 3.54 -11.02 -9.99
C PRO A 99 4.88 -11.03 -10.73
N GLN A 100 4.88 -11.00 -12.06
CA GLN A 100 6.07 -11.27 -12.86
C GLN A 100 7.22 -10.29 -12.59
N LYS A 101 6.90 -9.01 -12.34
CA LYS A 101 7.91 -7.95 -12.14
C LYS A 101 8.33 -7.79 -10.68
N VAL A 102 7.39 -7.92 -9.74
CA VAL A 102 7.60 -7.59 -8.32
C VAL A 102 7.77 -8.86 -7.48
N LEU A 103 6.71 -9.66 -7.33
CA LEU A 103 6.74 -10.78 -6.38
C LEU A 103 7.53 -12.00 -6.87
N LYS A 104 7.58 -12.28 -8.17
CA LYS A 104 8.29 -13.46 -8.70
C LYS A 104 9.79 -13.46 -8.37
N PRO A 105 10.55 -12.35 -8.56
CA PRO A 105 11.94 -12.28 -8.10
C PRO A 105 12.09 -12.56 -6.59
N HIS A 106 11.20 -12.00 -5.76
CA HIS A 106 11.23 -12.22 -4.32
C HIS A 106 10.93 -13.67 -3.94
N ILE A 107 9.92 -14.30 -4.56
CA ILE A 107 9.58 -15.70 -4.33
C ILE A 107 10.76 -16.60 -4.71
N THR A 108 11.37 -16.34 -5.86
CA THR A 108 12.50 -17.13 -6.36
C THR A 108 13.68 -17.06 -5.38
N SER A 109 14.07 -15.84 -4.98
CA SER A 109 15.19 -15.64 -4.05
C SER A 109 14.94 -16.16 -2.63
N LEU A 110 13.69 -16.21 -2.16
CA LEU A 110 13.37 -16.59 -0.78
C LEU A 110 13.05 -18.08 -0.64
N PHE A 111 12.51 -18.72 -1.68
CA PHE A 111 11.93 -20.06 -1.58
C PHE A 111 12.44 -21.06 -2.63
N ILE A 112 13.20 -20.62 -3.65
CA ILE A 112 13.68 -21.48 -4.73
C ILE A 112 15.21 -21.54 -4.71
N ASP A 113 15.86 -20.39 -4.82
CA ASP A 113 17.31 -20.32 -4.93
C ASP A 113 17.95 -20.33 -3.54
N PRO A 114 18.87 -21.26 -3.26
CA PRO A 114 19.60 -21.25 -2.00
C PRO A 114 20.60 -20.08 -1.95
N ILE A 115 20.91 -19.63 -0.74
CA ILE A 115 22.03 -18.71 -0.53
C ILE A 115 23.32 -19.52 -0.72
N GLU A 116 24.15 -19.13 -1.69
CA GLU A 116 25.48 -19.71 -1.86
C GLU A 116 26.34 -19.41 -0.62
N VAL A 117 27.03 -20.44 -0.10
CA VAL A 117 27.88 -20.40 1.09
C VAL A 117 29.33 -20.55 0.70
#